data_AF-T5AIL4-F1
#
_entry.id   AF-T5AIL4-F1
#
_cell.length_a   1.000
_cell.length_b   1.000
_cell.length_c   1.000
_cell.angle_alpha   90.00
_cell.angle_beta   90.00
_cell.angle_gamma   90.00
#
_symmetry.space_group_name_H-M   'P 1'
#
loop_
_entity.id
_entity.type
_entity.pdbx_description
1 polymer ?
#
loop_
_entity_poly.entity_id
_entity_poly.type
_entity_poly.pdbx_seq_one_letter_code
_entity_poly.pdbx_strand_id
1 'polypeptide(L)'
;MPFHKLVKNSAYHSRYQTKYKRRRQGKTDYYARKRLITQAKNKYNAPKYRLVVRFTNKDIVMQIVTSEITGDKVFMAAYAHELRAYGINHGLSNWAAAYCTGLLIARRVLSKLGLDKDFVGVEEADGEFTLTEAAETDQGERRPFKAFLDVGLARTSTGARVFGAMKGASDGGILVPHSEKRFPGYDVESKELDADTLRKYIYGGHVAEYMETLADDDEERYQGQFKKYIEDDLEAESLEDLYTEAHKAIREDPWKKVNSDAPKKSKDEWKAISKKYRTPKTSKAEKQKKIQERIQTLLQKE
;
A
#
# COMPACT_ATOMS: atom_id res chain seq x y z
N MET A 1 40.30 20.55 22.46
CA MET A 1 40.55 19.79 21.21
C MET A 1 39.64 18.57 21.21
N PRO A 2 38.52 18.56 20.47
CA PRO A 2 37.68 17.37 20.36
C PRO A 2 38.46 16.25 19.65
N PHE A 3 38.64 15.11 20.32
CA PHE A 3 39.30 13.92 19.75
C PHE A 3 38.39 13.31 18.68
N HIS A 4 38.82 13.33 17.42
CA HIS A 4 38.11 12.65 16.34
C HIS A 4 38.70 11.25 16.13
N LYS A 5 38.13 10.23 16.79
CA LYS A 5 38.53 8.83 16.57
C LYS A 5 38.28 8.44 15.11
N LEU A 6 39.32 8.01 14.40
CA LEU A 6 39.19 7.53 13.02
C LEU A 6 38.56 6.12 13.00
N VAL A 7 37.23 6.05 12.81
CA VAL A 7 36.47 4.78 12.84
C VAL A 7 36.50 4.03 11.50
N LYS A 8 36.67 4.74 10.37
CA LYS A 8 36.67 4.16 9.02
C LYS A 8 37.98 4.53 8.31
N ASN A 9 38.80 3.53 8.02
CA ASN A 9 40.09 3.68 7.35
C ASN A 9 40.08 3.00 5.95
N SER A 10 41.18 3.14 5.22
CA SER A 10 41.36 2.51 3.90
C SER A 10 41.18 0.99 3.96
N ALA A 11 41.74 0.34 4.99
CA ALA A 11 41.61 -1.09 5.23
C ALA A 11 40.15 -1.54 5.44
N TYR A 12 39.35 -0.75 6.17
CA TYR A 12 37.93 -0.98 6.37
C TYR A 12 37.18 -0.95 5.03
N HIS A 13 37.38 0.10 4.23
CA HIS A 13 36.69 0.25 2.95
C HIS A 13 37.09 -0.83 1.93
N SER A 14 38.36 -1.24 1.93
CA SER A 14 38.86 -2.33 1.09
C SER A 14 38.12 -3.66 1.35
N ARG A 15 37.74 -3.90 2.62
CA ARG A 15 37.06 -5.15 3.05
C ARG A 15 35.54 -5.00 3.19
N TYR A 16 34.99 -3.81 3.01
CA TYR A 16 33.58 -3.55 3.28
C TYR A 16 32.68 -4.10 2.17
N GLN A 17 32.01 -5.22 2.44
CA GLN A 17 31.04 -5.79 1.53
C GLN A 17 29.68 -5.08 1.64
N THR A 18 29.32 -4.30 0.63
CA THR A 18 28.01 -3.63 0.59
C THR A 18 26.88 -4.65 0.47
N LYS A 19 25.82 -4.46 1.27
CA LYS A 19 24.57 -5.23 1.10
C LYS A 19 23.85 -4.80 -0.18
N TYR A 20 22.90 -5.62 -0.64
CA TYR A 20 22.06 -5.30 -1.81
C TYR A 20 21.42 -3.91 -1.70
N LYS A 21 21.27 -3.22 -2.84
CA LYS A 21 20.79 -1.82 -2.91
C LYS A 21 19.52 -1.59 -2.09
N ARG A 22 18.49 -2.43 -2.24
CA ARG A 22 17.22 -2.29 -1.49
C ARG A 22 17.35 -2.57 0.01
N ARG A 23 18.33 -3.37 0.44
CA ARG A 23 18.63 -3.58 1.86
C ARG A 23 19.34 -2.36 2.45
N ARG A 24 20.27 -1.76 1.71
CA ARG A 24 20.91 -0.49 2.09
C ARG A 24 19.92 0.67 2.21
N GLN A 25 18.88 0.67 1.38
CA GLN A 25 17.78 1.64 1.46
C GLN A 25 16.73 1.30 2.53
N GLY A 26 16.84 0.15 3.22
CA GLY A 26 15.84 -0.27 4.20
C GLY A 26 14.45 -0.49 3.62
N LYS A 27 14.33 -0.95 2.35
CA LYS A 27 13.03 -1.09 1.66
C LYS A 27 12.58 -2.54 1.46
N THR A 28 13.45 -3.50 1.70
CA THR A 28 13.16 -4.91 1.41
C THR A 28 13.87 -5.82 2.38
N ASP A 29 13.10 -6.71 2.98
CA ASP A 29 13.61 -7.93 3.57
C ASP A 29 13.75 -9.00 2.49
N TYR A 30 14.99 -9.37 2.18
CA TYR A 30 15.28 -10.41 1.20
C TYR A 30 14.98 -11.82 1.73
N TYR A 31 14.93 -12.00 3.06
CA TYR A 31 14.63 -13.29 3.68
C TYR A 31 13.16 -13.68 3.46
N ALA A 32 12.22 -12.77 3.75
CA ALA A 32 10.82 -12.93 3.41
C ALA A 32 10.61 -12.98 1.89
N ARG A 33 11.21 -12.04 1.14
CA ARG A 33 11.04 -11.98 -0.32
C ARG A 33 11.45 -13.27 -1.01
N LYS A 34 12.57 -13.90 -0.62
CA LYS A 34 13.02 -15.17 -1.21
C LYS A 34 11.91 -16.22 -1.16
N ARG A 35 11.22 -16.38 -0.03
CA ARG A 35 10.14 -17.36 0.15
C ARG A 35 8.86 -16.99 -0.61
N LEU A 36 8.57 -15.69 -0.69
CA LEU A 36 7.41 -15.19 -1.43
C LEU A 36 7.55 -15.41 -2.94
N ILE A 37 8.76 -15.28 -3.50
CA ILE A 37 8.96 -15.40 -4.96
C ILE A 37 9.32 -16.81 -5.43
N THR A 38 9.94 -17.64 -4.59
CA THR A 38 10.34 -18.99 -5.00
C THR A 38 9.10 -19.82 -5.32
N GLN A 39 9.06 -20.31 -6.56
CA GLN A 39 8.04 -21.22 -7.08
C GLN A 39 8.56 -22.66 -7.08
N ALA A 40 7.67 -23.62 -6.93
CA ALA A 40 8.02 -25.03 -7.09
C ALA A 40 8.48 -25.30 -8.53
N LYS A 41 9.64 -25.97 -8.68
CA LYS A 41 10.29 -26.15 -10.01
C LYS A 41 9.41 -26.93 -11.00
N ASN A 42 8.56 -27.83 -10.50
CA ASN A 42 7.60 -28.58 -11.31
C ASN A 42 6.45 -27.74 -11.87
N LYS A 43 6.30 -26.48 -11.45
CA LYS A 43 5.32 -25.53 -12.01
C LYS A 43 5.89 -24.67 -13.14
N TYR A 44 7.17 -24.86 -13.49
CA TYR A 44 7.86 -24.19 -14.60
C TYR A 44 7.61 -22.67 -14.61
N ASN A 45 6.98 -22.15 -15.67
CA ASN A 45 6.72 -20.73 -15.89
C ASN A 45 5.48 -20.20 -15.17
N ALA A 46 4.76 -21.02 -14.39
CA ALA A 46 3.57 -20.57 -13.68
C ALA A 46 3.95 -19.47 -12.66
N PRO A 47 3.44 -18.24 -12.84
CA PRO A 47 3.81 -17.13 -11.99
C PRO A 47 3.27 -17.31 -10.57
N LYS A 48 4.04 -16.87 -9.58
CA LYS A 48 3.59 -16.76 -8.20
C LYS A 48 3.17 -15.32 -7.93
N TYR A 49 1.87 -15.07 -7.89
CA TYR A 49 1.31 -13.74 -7.67
C TYR A 49 1.43 -13.32 -6.20
N ARG A 50 1.86 -12.08 -5.98
CA ARG A 50 1.95 -11.46 -4.66
C ARG A 50 1.05 -10.25 -4.58
N LEU A 51 0.26 -10.15 -3.52
CA LEU A 51 -0.48 -8.96 -3.15
C LEU A 51 0.43 -8.06 -2.31
N VAL A 52 1.08 -7.09 -2.96
CA VAL A 52 1.97 -6.13 -2.33
C VAL A 52 1.14 -5.02 -1.71
N VAL A 53 1.17 -4.91 -0.39
CA VAL A 53 0.48 -3.85 0.36
C VAL A 53 1.51 -2.92 0.98
N ARG A 54 1.44 -1.62 0.67
CA ARG A 54 2.35 -0.61 1.23
C ARG A 54 1.56 0.60 1.68
N PHE A 55 1.85 1.05 2.89
CA PHE A 55 1.35 2.32 3.41
C PHE A 55 2.44 3.37 3.24
N THR A 56 2.07 4.50 2.65
CA THR A 56 2.80 5.75 2.79
C THR A 56 2.17 6.55 3.93
N ASN A 57 2.61 7.79 4.16
CA ASN A 57 2.08 8.58 5.28
C ASN A 57 0.58 8.88 5.16
N LYS A 58 0.04 9.02 3.95
CA LYS A 58 -1.36 9.42 3.71
C LYS A 58 -2.03 8.68 2.53
N ASP A 59 -1.43 7.60 2.05
CA ASP A 59 -1.94 6.83 0.92
C ASP A 59 -1.60 5.35 1.08
N ILE A 60 -2.45 4.50 0.52
CA ILE A 60 -2.32 3.04 0.52
C ILE A 60 -2.06 2.60 -0.92
N VAL A 61 -1.04 1.79 -1.10
CA VAL A 61 -0.64 1.23 -2.39
C VAL A 61 -0.85 -0.27 -2.36
N MET A 62 -1.73 -0.78 -3.23
CA MET A 62 -1.94 -2.20 -3.42
C MET A 62 -1.61 -2.59 -4.85
N GLN A 63 -0.83 -3.67 -5.02
CA GLN A 63 -0.42 -4.15 -6.33
C GLN A 63 -0.40 -5.68 -6.35
N ILE A 64 -0.92 -6.28 -7.42
CA ILE A 64 -0.68 -7.68 -7.73
C ILE A 64 0.55 -7.78 -8.60
N VAL A 65 1.56 -8.51 -8.15
CA VAL A 65 2.90 -8.50 -8.74
C VAL A 65 3.42 -9.92 -8.95
N THR A 66 4.00 -10.15 -10.13
CA THR A 66 4.79 -11.35 -10.45
C THR A 66 6.28 -11.00 -10.49
N SER A 67 7.13 -12.00 -10.30
CA SER A 67 8.59 -11.81 -10.32
C SER A 67 9.21 -12.37 -11.59
N GLU A 68 10.02 -11.56 -12.25
CA GLU A 68 10.89 -11.98 -13.35
C GLU A 68 12.35 -11.60 -13.04
N ILE A 69 13.29 -12.13 -13.83
CA ILE A 69 14.72 -11.86 -13.69
C ILE A 69 15.04 -10.38 -13.99
N THR A 70 14.36 -9.80 -14.98
CA THR A 70 14.55 -8.39 -15.38
C THR A 70 13.99 -7.41 -14.35
N GLY A 71 12.91 -7.81 -13.68
CA GLY A 71 12.21 -7.01 -12.68
C GLY A 71 10.84 -7.57 -12.37
N ASP A 72 10.25 -7.12 -11.27
CA ASP A 72 8.88 -7.47 -10.94
C ASP A 72 7.91 -6.82 -11.96
N LYS A 73 6.89 -7.55 -12.41
CA LYS A 73 5.83 -7.06 -13.29
C LYS A 73 4.56 -6.86 -12.49
N VAL A 74 3.97 -5.66 -12.63
CA VAL A 74 2.68 -5.34 -12.00
C VAL A 74 1.57 -5.84 -12.92
N PHE A 75 0.74 -6.75 -12.40
CA PHE A 75 -0.44 -7.27 -13.08
C PHE A 75 -1.63 -6.31 -12.95
N MET A 76 -1.84 -5.78 -11.75
CA MET A 76 -2.86 -4.78 -11.41
C MET A 76 -2.39 -3.89 -10.26
N ALA A 77 -2.90 -2.66 -10.19
CA ALA A 77 -2.68 -1.74 -9.08
C ALA A 77 -3.99 -1.04 -8.68
N ALA A 78 -4.09 -0.70 -7.40
CA ALA A 78 -5.09 0.20 -6.86
C ALA A 78 -4.45 1.06 -5.77
N TYR A 79 -4.90 2.30 -5.66
CA TYR A 79 -4.41 3.28 -4.71
C TYR A 79 -5.55 3.90 -3.90
N ALA A 80 -5.32 4.28 -2.64
CA ALA A 80 -6.39 4.87 -1.82
C ALA A 80 -6.85 6.24 -2.32
N HIS A 81 -5.98 7.02 -2.96
CA HIS A 81 -6.41 8.27 -3.59
C HIS A 81 -7.43 8.12 -4.74
N GLU A 82 -7.62 6.90 -5.25
CA GLU A 82 -8.68 6.60 -6.23
C GLU A 82 -10.06 6.48 -5.55
N LEU A 83 -10.11 6.21 -4.24
CA LEU A 83 -11.37 6.04 -3.49
C LEU A 83 -12.25 7.29 -3.49
N ARG A 84 -11.68 8.47 -3.79
CA ARG A 84 -12.45 9.71 -3.99
C ARG A 84 -13.46 9.59 -5.14
N ALA A 85 -13.16 8.78 -6.16
CA ALA A 85 -14.11 8.52 -7.24
C ALA A 85 -15.34 7.72 -6.75
N TYR A 86 -15.20 7.02 -5.63
CA TYR A 86 -16.20 6.13 -5.03
C TYR A 86 -16.85 6.75 -3.78
N GLY A 87 -16.71 8.06 -3.56
CA GLY A 87 -17.34 8.79 -2.44
C GLY A 87 -16.45 8.99 -1.21
N ILE A 88 -15.33 8.26 -1.07
CA ILE A 88 -14.45 8.40 0.11
C ILE A 88 -13.44 9.54 -0.12
N ASN A 89 -13.76 10.73 0.39
CA ASN A 89 -12.92 11.92 0.23
C ASN A 89 -11.80 12.04 1.28
N HIS A 90 -12.09 11.62 2.52
CA HIS A 90 -11.20 11.73 3.67
C HIS A 90 -10.76 10.37 4.21
N GLY A 91 -9.87 10.35 5.19
CA GLY A 91 -9.52 9.11 5.88
C GLY A 91 -8.81 8.05 5.03
N LEU A 92 -8.18 8.41 3.90
CA LEU A 92 -7.57 7.49 2.91
C LEU A 92 -6.42 6.59 3.40
N SER A 93 -6.14 6.57 4.69
CA SER A 93 -5.14 5.68 5.29
C SER A 93 -5.68 4.89 6.49
N ASN A 94 -6.95 5.03 6.87
CA ASN A 94 -7.54 4.28 8.00
C ASN A 94 -7.76 2.79 7.63
N TRP A 95 -8.37 2.03 8.53
CA TRP A 95 -8.61 0.59 8.31
C TRP A 95 -9.68 0.36 7.22
N ALA A 96 -10.77 1.14 7.23
CA ALA A 96 -11.85 1.06 6.25
C ALA A 96 -11.37 1.38 4.81
N ALA A 97 -10.55 2.42 4.63
CA ALA A 97 -9.90 2.73 3.35
C ALA A 97 -8.95 1.61 2.91
N ALA A 98 -8.25 0.95 3.84
CA ALA A 98 -7.43 -0.21 3.50
C ALA A 98 -8.31 -1.35 2.96
N TYR A 99 -9.41 -1.67 3.63
CA TYR A 99 -10.40 -2.63 3.15
C TYR A 99 -10.92 -2.28 1.75
N CYS A 100 -11.38 -1.04 1.55
CA CYS A 100 -11.89 -0.56 0.25
C CYS A 100 -10.84 -0.68 -0.87
N THR A 101 -9.58 -0.31 -0.61
CA THR A 101 -8.50 -0.48 -1.61
C THR A 101 -8.23 -1.96 -1.94
N GLY A 102 -8.41 -2.85 -0.96
CA GLY A 102 -8.35 -4.30 -1.15
C GLY A 102 -9.46 -4.80 -2.05
N LEU A 103 -10.69 -4.40 -1.76
CA LEU A 103 -11.87 -4.74 -2.58
C LEU A 103 -11.69 -4.24 -4.02
N LEU A 104 -11.23 -2.99 -4.18
CA LEU A 104 -11.00 -2.37 -5.48
C LEU A 104 -9.98 -3.15 -6.33
N ILE A 105 -8.82 -3.52 -5.78
CA ILE A 105 -7.84 -4.28 -6.57
C ILE A 105 -8.37 -5.68 -6.91
N ALA A 106 -9.15 -6.29 -6.02
CA ALA A 106 -9.68 -7.62 -6.25
C ALA A 106 -10.71 -7.63 -7.38
N ARG A 107 -11.67 -6.70 -7.36
CA ARG A 107 -12.64 -6.52 -8.44
C ARG A 107 -11.97 -6.21 -9.80
N ARG A 108 -10.94 -5.35 -9.82
CA ARG A 108 -10.17 -5.06 -11.06
C ARG A 108 -9.47 -6.28 -11.64
N VAL A 109 -8.89 -7.12 -10.78
CA VAL A 109 -8.16 -8.32 -11.19
C VAL A 109 -9.10 -9.35 -11.78
N LEU A 110 -10.22 -9.59 -11.10
CA LEU A 110 -11.24 -10.54 -11.56
C LEU A 110 -11.90 -10.05 -12.85
N SER A 111 -12.27 -8.77 -12.93
CA SER A 111 -12.80 -8.14 -14.15
C SER A 111 -11.83 -8.29 -15.33
N LYS A 112 -10.52 -8.03 -15.13
CA LYS A 112 -9.50 -8.20 -16.17
C LYS A 112 -9.34 -9.66 -16.63
N LEU A 113 -9.61 -10.63 -15.76
CA LEU A 113 -9.52 -12.06 -16.05
C LEU A 113 -10.84 -12.66 -16.53
N GLY A 114 -11.93 -11.89 -16.54
CA GLY A 114 -13.28 -12.38 -16.83
C GLY A 114 -13.82 -13.36 -15.78
N LEU A 115 -13.46 -13.15 -14.51
CA LEU A 115 -13.80 -13.99 -13.35
C LEU A 115 -14.65 -13.27 -12.30
N ASP A 116 -15.10 -12.07 -12.63
CA ASP A 116 -15.88 -11.19 -11.77
C ASP A 116 -17.24 -11.78 -11.39
N LYS A 117 -17.88 -12.48 -12.32
CA LYS A 117 -19.18 -13.15 -12.11
C LYS A 117 -19.07 -14.46 -11.35
N ASP A 118 -18.03 -15.25 -11.64
CA ASP A 118 -17.83 -16.56 -11.01
C ASP A 118 -17.40 -16.42 -9.54
N PHE A 119 -16.61 -15.40 -9.23
CA PHE A 119 -16.07 -15.17 -7.90
C PHE A 119 -16.50 -13.79 -7.40
N VAL A 120 -17.76 -13.65 -7.00
CA VAL A 120 -18.30 -12.40 -6.42
C VAL A 120 -17.76 -12.14 -5.01
N GLY A 121 -17.36 -13.19 -4.31
CA GLY A 121 -16.84 -13.11 -2.94
C GLY A 121 -17.97 -12.81 -1.95
N VAL A 122 -17.64 -12.13 -0.85
CA VAL A 122 -18.62 -11.74 0.17
C VAL A 122 -19.24 -10.41 -0.27
N GLU A 123 -20.57 -10.35 -0.44
CA GLU A 123 -21.26 -9.13 -0.89
C GLU A 123 -21.45 -8.14 0.26
N GLU A 124 -21.97 -8.63 1.39
CA GLU A 124 -22.19 -7.88 2.61
C GLU A 124 -21.08 -8.17 3.60
N ALA A 125 -20.26 -7.16 3.92
CA ALA A 125 -19.10 -7.36 4.78
C ALA A 125 -19.51 -7.43 6.26
N ASP A 126 -20.03 -8.57 6.68
CA ASP A 126 -20.49 -8.91 8.04
C ASP A 126 -19.35 -9.11 9.06
N GLY A 127 -18.10 -9.22 8.59
CA GLY A 127 -16.95 -9.48 9.45
C GLY A 127 -16.67 -10.97 9.69
N GLU A 128 -17.43 -11.88 9.08
CA GLU A 128 -17.16 -13.31 9.18
C GLU A 128 -15.87 -13.70 8.45
N PHE A 129 -15.17 -14.70 8.99
CA PHE A 129 -13.97 -15.24 8.37
C PHE A 129 -14.34 -16.33 7.35
N THR A 130 -14.21 -15.99 6.08
CA THR A 130 -14.36 -16.93 4.96
C THR A 130 -13.23 -16.78 3.95
N LEU A 131 -12.94 -17.87 3.23
CA LEU A 131 -12.01 -17.88 2.10
C LEU A 131 -12.80 -18.17 0.83
N THR A 132 -12.36 -17.59 -0.29
CA THR A 132 -12.94 -17.91 -1.59
C THR A 132 -12.54 -19.33 -1.99
N GLU A 133 -13.52 -20.21 -2.11
CA GLU A 133 -13.35 -21.59 -2.54
C GLU A 133 -13.46 -21.73 -4.07
N ALA A 134 -13.25 -22.95 -4.58
CA ALA A 134 -13.51 -23.25 -5.98
C ALA A 134 -15.00 -23.13 -6.29
N ALA A 135 -15.32 -22.68 -7.51
CA ALA A 135 -16.70 -22.51 -7.98
C ALA A 135 -16.94 -23.38 -9.21
N GLU A 136 -18.14 -23.94 -9.32
CA GLU A 136 -18.61 -24.57 -10.56
C GLU A 136 -19.02 -23.46 -11.53
N THR A 137 -18.37 -23.43 -12.69
CA THR A 137 -18.70 -22.52 -13.79
C THR A 137 -19.31 -23.30 -14.94
N ASP A 138 -19.90 -22.62 -15.92
CA ASP A 138 -20.42 -23.26 -17.14
C ASP A 138 -19.37 -24.11 -17.89
N GLN A 139 -18.09 -23.89 -17.62
CA GLN A 139 -16.94 -24.60 -18.20
C GLN A 139 -16.36 -25.68 -17.26
N GLY A 140 -17.05 -25.98 -16.15
CA GLY A 140 -16.62 -26.90 -15.10
C GLY A 140 -16.05 -26.20 -13.87
N GLU A 141 -15.44 -26.97 -12.97
CA GLU A 141 -14.86 -26.47 -11.72
C GLU A 141 -13.67 -25.54 -12.02
N ARG A 142 -13.78 -24.29 -11.57
CA ARG A 142 -12.74 -23.28 -11.71
C ARG A 142 -12.17 -22.90 -10.35
N ARG A 143 -10.85 -22.71 -10.31
CA ARG A 143 -10.13 -22.30 -9.11
C ARG A 143 -10.06 -20.77 -9.02
N PRO A 144 -10.21 -20.19 -7.82
CA PRO A 144 -10.11 -18.75 -7.63
C PRO A 144 -8.71 -18.24 -7.93
N PHE A 145 -8.61 -16.97 -8.32
CA PHE A 145 -7.32 -16.31 -8.51
C PHE A 145 -6.58 -16.28 -7.17
N LYS A 146 -5.37 -16.86 -7.13
CA LYS A 146 -4.59 -17.01 -5.89
C LYS A 146 -3.45 -15.99 -5.81
N ALA A 147 -3.41 -15.21 -4.73
CA ALA A 147 -2.32 -14.28 -4.43
C ALA A 147 -1.80 -14.44 -3.00
N PHE A 148 -0.51 -14.17 -2.78
CA PHE A 148 0.12 -14.23 -1.46
C PHE A 148 0.42 -12.83 -0.93
N LEU A 149 0.01 -12.54 0.30
CA LEU A 149 0.28 -11.24 0.93
C LEU A 149 1.79 -10.97 1.07
N ASP A 150 2.26 -9.86 0.52
CA ASP A 150 3.60 -9.32 0.69
C ASP A 150 3.51 -8.06 1.54
N VAL A 151 3.75 -8.19 2.85
CA VAL A 151 3.74 -7.10 3.84
C VAL A 151 5.02 -6.25 3.82
N GLY A 152 6.07 -6.71 3.13
CA GLY A 152 7.37 -6.05 3.09
C GLY A 152 8.05 -5.97 4.45
N LEU A 153 8.14 -4.75 5.00
CA LEU A 153 8.75 -4.46 6.30
C LEU A 153 7.71 -4.05 7.35
N ALA A 154 6.42 -4.07 7.01
CA ALA A 154 5.37 -3.77 7.96
C ALA A 154 5.37 -4.81 9.09
N ARG A 155 5.19 -4.35 10.33
CA ARG A 155 5.06 -5.23 11.49
C ARG A 155 3.73 -5.98 11.40
N THR A 156 3.78 -7.29 11.58
CA THR A 156 2.60 -8.16 11.59
C THR A 156 2.02 -8.25 13.00
N SER A 157 1.34 -7.19 13.44
CA SER A 157 0.57 -7.16 14.69
C SER A 157 -0.92 -7.35 14.43
N THR A 158 -1.64 -7.90 15.40
CA THR A 158 -3.11 -8.01 15.35
C THR A 158 -3.73 -6.62 15.26
N GLY A 159 -4.76 -6.45 14.43
CA GLY A 159 -5.39 -5.16 14.15
C GLY A 159 -4.66 -4.27 13.14
N ALA A 160 -3.51 -4.68 12.61
CA ALA A 160 -2.79 -3.85 11.63
C ALA A 160 -3.58 -3.69 10.33
N ARG A 161 -3.65 -2.45 9.82
CA ARG A 161 -4.36 -2.08 8.56
C ARG A 161 -3.93 -2.86 7.32
N VAL A 162 -2.71 -3.42 7.31
CA VAL A 162 -2.25 -4.32 6.24
C VAL A 162 -3.17 -5.54 6.10
N PHE A 163 -3.74 -6.02 7.21
CA PHE A 163 -4.70 -7.11 7.21
C PHE A 163 -6.11 -6.65 6.82
N GLY A 164 -6.48 -5.39 7.05
CA GLY A 164 -7.71 -4.82 6.47
C GLY A 164 -7.68 -4.80 4.94
N ALA A 165 -6.56 -4.36 4.35
CA ALA A 165 -6.30 -4.47 2.92
C ALA A 165 -6.37 -5.92 2.39
N MET A 166 -5.81 -6.86 3.15
CA MET A 166 -5.90 -8.29 2.82
C MET A 166 -7.35 -8.81 2.89
N LYS A 167 -8.11 -8.43 3.91
CA LYS A 167 -9.51 -8.83 4.12
C LYS A 167 -10.39 -8.32 2.98
N GLY A 168 -10.29 -7.04 2.62
CA GLY A 168 -11.02 -6.49 1.48
C GLY A 168 -10.66 -7.17 0.15
N ALA A 169 -9.39 -7.56 -0.04
CA ALA A 169 -9.00 -8.32 -1.23
C ALA A 169 -9.58 -9.75 -1.25
N SER A 170 -9.69 -10.38 -0.07
CA SER A 170 -10.29 -11.71 0.10
C SER A 170 -11.80 -11.67 -0.15
N ASP A 171 -12.49 -10.74 0.49
CA ASP A 171 -13.94 -10.54 0.35
C ASP A 171 -14.28 -10.10 -1.09
N GLY A 172 -13.36 -9.42 -1.76
CA GLY A 172 -13.40 -9.15 -3.18
C GLY A 172 -13.08 -10.36 -4.09
N GLY A 173 -13.19 -11.60 -3.61
CA GLY A 173 -13.20 -12.82 -4.42
C GLY A 173 -11.83 -13.37 -4.84
N ILE A 174 -10.72 -12.75 -4.40
CA ILE A 174 -9.38 -13.31 -4.60
C ILE A 174 -9.06 -14.25 -3.45
N LEU A 175 -8.56 -15.44 -3.75
CA LEU A 175 -8.01 -16.32 -2.74
C LEU A 175 -6.66 -15.79 -2.23
N VAL A 176 -6.69 -15.15 -1.07
CA VAL A 176 -5.48 -14.83 -0.28
C VAL A 176 -5.43 -15.78 0.91
N PRO A 177 -4.54 -16.79 0.94
CA PRO A 177 -4.51 -17.74 2.06
C PRO A 177 -4.11 -17.04 3.37
N HIS A 178 -5.00 -17.03 4.36
CA HIS A 178 -4.78 -16.38 5.66
C HIS A 178 -5.59 -17.04 6.79
N SER A 179 -5.38 -16.58 8.02
CA SER A 179 -6.12 -16.97 9.23
C SER A 179 -6.69 -15.72 9.91
N GLU A 180 -7.74 -15.88 10.69
CA GLU A 180 -8.42 -14.80 11.44
C GLU A 180 -7.58 -14.11 12.54
N LYS A 181 -6.51 -14.76 13.02
CA LYS A 181 -5.67 -14.36 14.18
C LYS A 181 -5.11 -12.93 14.19
N ARG A 182 -5.12 -12.24 13.05
CA ARG A 182 -4.54 -10.91 12.89
C ARG A 182 -5.57 -9.82 12.65
N PHE A 183 -6.85 -10.16 12.60
CA PHE A 183 -7.92 -9.19 12.50
C PHE A 183 -8.19 -8.48 13.82
N PRO A 184 -8.65 -7.21 13.80
CA PRO A 184 -9.25 -6.60 14.98
C PRO A 184 -10.43 -7.45 15.44
N GLY A 185 -10.61 -7.58 16.76
CA GLY A 185 -11.63 -8.47 17.34
C GLY A 185 -11.15 -9.90 17.65
N TYR A 186 -9.95 -10.30 17.21
CA TYR A 186 -9.41 -11.61 17.58
C TYR A 186 -8.87 -11.62 19.01
N ASP A 187 -9.47 -12.45 19.86
CA ASP A 187 -8.96 -12.71 21.22
C ASP A 187 -7.97 -13.89 21.22
N VAL A 188 -6.84 -13.68 21.90
CA VAL A 188 -5.76 -14.67 21.99
C VAL A 188 -6.08 -15.74 23.03
N GLU A 189 -6.89 -15.41 24.04
CA GLU A 189 -7.25 -16.32 25.13
C GLU A 189 -8.35 -17.30 24.69
N SER A 190 -9.49 -16.79 24.23
CA SER A 190 -10.58 -17.62 23.69
C SER A 190 -10.24 -18.24 22.34
N LYS A 191 -9.30 -17.64 21.58
CA LYS A 191 -8.96 -17.98 20.19
C LYS A 191 -10.10 -17.76 19.20
N GLU A 192 -11.05 -16.91 19.54
CA GLU A 192 -12.22 -16.60 18.72
C GLU A 192 -12.10 -15.19 18.11
N LEU A 193 -12.67 -15.03 16.91
CA LEU A 193 -12.82 -13.74 16.26
C LEU A 193 -14.19 -13.18 16.58
N ASP A 194 -14.22 -11.99 17.18
CA ASP A 194 -15.44 -11.19 17.24
C ASP A 194 -15.71 -10.54 15.87
N ALA A 195 -16.69 -11.09 15.15
CA ALA A 195 -17.10 -10.62 13.83
C ALA A 195 -17.68 -9.20 13.89
N ASP A 196 -18.37 -8.83 14.97
CA ASP A 196 -18.99 -7.51 15.13
C ASP A 196 -17.92 -6.42 15.24
N THR A 197 -16.86 -6.67 16.02
CA THR A 197 -15.69 -5.78 16.06
C THR A 197 -15.03 -5.69 14.69
N LEU A 198 -14.89 -6.79 13.94
CA LEU A 198 -14.29 -6.72 12.60
C LEU A 198 -15.16 -5.90 11.63
N ARG A 199 -16.48 -6.12 11.64
CA ARG A 199 -17.47 -5.36 10.86
C ARG A 199 -17.36 -3.87 11.14
N LYS A 200 -17.32 -3.49 12.42
CA LYS A 200 -17.12 -2.10 12.86
C LYS A 200 -15.85 -1.48 12.30
N TYR A 201 -14.75 -2.23 12.19
CA TYR A 201 -13.52 -1.73 11.57
C TYR A 201 -13.64 -1.57 10.06
N ILE A 202 -14.37 -2.47 9.38
CA ILE A 202 -14.64 -2.42 7.94
C ILE A 202 -15.38 -1.14 7.57
N TYR A 203 -16.43 -0.77 8.32
CA TYR A 203 -17.23 0.42 8.08
C TYR A 203 -16.77 1.68 8.83
N GLY A 204 -15.58 1.65 9.44
CA GLY A 204 -15.02 2.84 10.07
C GLY A 204 -15.67 3.26 11.39
N GLY A 205 -16.44 2.40 12.06
CA GLY A 205 -17.09 2.69 13.34
C GLY A 205 -16.12 3.10 14.45
N HIS A 206 -14.88 2.57 14.47
CA HIS A 206 -13.83 3.05 15.39
C HIS A 206 -13.40 4.51 15.16
N VAL A 207 -13.60 5.04 13.94
CA VAL A 207 -13.39 6.46 13.65
C VAL A 207 -14.61 7.26 14.07
N ALA A 208 -15.82 6.75 13.81
CA ALA A 208 -17.09 7.37 14.23
C ALA A 208 -17.16 7.53 15.76
N GLU A 209 -16.89 6.47 16.53
CA GLU A 209 -16.85 6.56 18.00
C GLU A 209 -15.80 7.54 18.51
N TYR A 210 -14.65 7.63 17.82
CA TYR A 210 -13.62 8.61 18.19
C TYR A 210 -14.03 10.04 17.84
N MET A 211 -14.83 10.24 16.79
CA MET A 211 -15.45 11.53 16.48
C MET A 211 -16.43 11.92 17.58
N GLU A 212 -17.33 11.04 17.98
CA GLU A 212 -18.32 11.25 19.05
C GLU A 212 -17.62 11.57 20.38
N THR A 213 -16.67 10.73 20.79
CA THR A 213 -15.93 10.93 22.04
C THR A 213 -15.22 12.29 22.07
N LEU A 214 -14.60 12.71 20.95
CA LEU A 214 -13.93 14.01 20.90
C LEU A 214 -14.90 15.18 20.82
N ALA A 215 -16.06 15.02 20.20
CA ALA A 215 -17.08 16.06 20.17
C ALA A 215 -17.59 16.37 21.59
N ASP A 216 -17.72 15.36 22.44
CA ASP A 216 -18.17 15.50 23.83
C ASP A 216 -17.05 15.94 24.79
N ASP A 217 -15.85 15.36 24.67
CA ASP A 217 -14.77 15.55 25.65
C ASP A 217 -13.82 16.73 25.35
N ASP A 218 -13.49 16.97 24.07
CA ASP A 218 -12.45 17.93 23.66
C ASP A 218 -12.71 18.48 22.25
N GLU A 219 -13.57 19.50 22.19
CA GLU A 219 -13.98 20.16 20.95
C GLU A 219 -12.78 20.76 20.18
N GLU A 220 -11.74 21.24 20.86
CA GLU A 220 -10.55 21.80 20.21
C GLU A 220 -9.81 20.71 19.40
N ARG A 221 -9.66 19.52 19.98
CA ARG A 221 -9.09 18.37 19.26
C ARG A 221 -10.00 17.88 18.14
N TYR A 222 -11.32 17.89 18.34
CA TYR A 222 -12.27 17.54 17.31
C TYR A 222 -12.13 18.46 16.09
N GLN A 223 -12.19 19.77 16.31
CA GLN A 223 -12.01 20.79 15.27
C GLN A 223 -10.64 20.71 14.60
N GLY A 224 -9.59 20.34 15.34
CA GLY A 224 -8.23 20.17 14.80
C GLY A 224 -8.07 18.94 13.91
N GLN A 225 -8.49 17.76 14.38
CA GLN A 225 -8.27 16.49 13.69
C GLN A 225 -9.28 16.22 12.57
N PHE A 226 -10.54 16.55 12.82
CA PHE A 226 -11.67 16.32 11.91
C PHE A 226 -12.07 17.56 11.13
N LYS A 227 -11.24 18.61 11.09
CA LYS A 227 -11.48 19.85 10.35
C LYS A 227 -12.12 19.65 8.97
N LYS A 228 -11.57 18.70 8.20
CA LYS A 228 -12.04 18.42 6.84
C LYS A 228 -13.37 17.67 6.76
N TYR A 229 -13.70 16.90 7.79
CA TYR A 229 -15.00 16.26 7.91
C TYR A 229 -16.05 17.32 8.20
N ILE A 230 -15.74 18.27 9.09
CA ILE A 230 -16.61 19.42 9.40
C ILE A 230 -16.79 20.32 8.17
N GLU A 231 -15.72 20.59 7.41
CA GLU A 231 -15.79 21.41 6.17
C GLU A 231 -16.71 20.78 5.09
N ASP A 232 -16.86 19.46 5.09
CA ASP A 232 -17.66 18.71 4.10
C ASP A 232 -18.96 18.14 4.73
N ASP A 233 -19.38 18.63 5.91
CA ASP A 233 -20.59 18.23 6.64
C ASP A 233 -20.73 16.70 6.86
N LEU A 234 -19.61 16.03 7.18
CA LEU A 234 -19.58 14.58 7.46
C LEU A 234 -19.62 14.30 8.97
N GLU A 235 -20.72 13.72 9.40
CA GLU A 235 -20.98 13.33 10.80
C GLU A 235 -20.60 11.86 11.07
N ALA A 236 -20.45 11.51 12.35
CA ALA A 236 -20.04 10.16 12.77
C ALA A 236 -21.00 9.07 12.29
N GLU A 237 -22.32 9.30 12.41
CA GLU A 237 -23.37 8.36 12.00
C GLU A 237 -23.34 8.08 10.48
N SER A 238 -22.99 9.09 9.67
CA SER A 238 -22.96 8.98 8.21
C SER A 238 -21.80 8.12 7.65
N LEU A 239 -20.80 7.77 8.49
CA LEU A 239 -19.61 7.06 8.01
C LEU A 239 -19.90 5.64 7.56
N GLU A 240 -20.81 4.94 8.24
CA GLU A 240 -21.14 3.56 7.88
C GLU A 240 -21.80 3.50 6.49
N ASP A 241 -22.73 4.41 6.23
CA ASP A 241 -23.40 4.56 4.92
C ASP A 241 -22.39 4.92 3.83
N LEU A 242 -21.47 5.85 4.10
CA LEU A 242 -20.40 6.25 3.17
C LEU A 242 -19.58 5.05 2.68
N TYR A 243 -19.13 4.17 3.59
CA TYR A 243 -18.36 2.99 3.19
C TYR A 243 -19.24 1.92 2.53
N THR A 244 -20.49 1.78 2.96
CA THR A 244 -21.45 0.87 2.34
C THR A 244 -21.71 1.23 0.88
N GLU A 245 -21.94 2.50 0.59
CA GLU A 245 -22.07 3.02 -0.79
C GLU A 245 -20.78 2.86 -1.58
N ALA A 246 -19.63 3.14 -0.98
CA ALA A 246 -18.34 2.95 -1.63
C ALA A 246 -18.10 1.48 -2.02
N HIS A 247 -18.46 0.52 -1.17
CA HIS A 247 -18.36 -0.91 -1.49
C HIS A 247 -19.22 -1.28 -2.70
N LYS A 248 -20.46 -0.76 -2.77
CA LYS A 248 -21.36 -0.96 -3.92
C LYS A 248 -20.78 -0.34 -5.19
N ALA A 249 -20.37 0.93 -5.13
CA ALA A 249 -19.79 1.65 -6.26
C ALA A 249 -18.51 0.98 -6.80
N ILE A 250 -17.67 0.41 -5.92
CA ILE A 250 -16.47 -0.35 -6.32
C ILE A 250 -16.84 -1.63 -7.08
N ARG A 251 -17.90 -2.32 -6.67
CA ARG A 251 -18.37 -3.55 -7.34
C ARG A 251 -19.02 -3.25 -8.70
N GLU A 252 -19.77 -2.15 -8.79
CA GLU A 252 -20.43 -1.71 -10.02
C GLU A 252 -19.43 -1.31 -11.12
N ASP A 253 -18.50 -0.41 -10.81
CA ASP A 253 -17.46 0.00 -11.77
C ASP A 253 -16.10 0.17 -11.08
N PRO A 254 -15.26 -0.88 -11.04
CA PRO A 254 -13.94 -0.81 -10.43
C PRO A 254 -12.94 0.07 -11.23
N TRP A 255 -13.33 0.62 -12.38
CA TRP A 255 -12.46 1.43 -13.24
C TRP A 255 -12.77 2.93 -13.19
N LYS A 256 -13.71 3.34 -12.33
CA LYS A 256 -14.06 4.75 -12.12
C LYS A 256 -12.82 5.57 -11.74
N LYS A 257 -12.64 6.71 -12.41
CA LYS A 257 -11.50 7.62 -12.23
C LYS A 257 -11.95 8.94 -11.65
N VAL A 258 -11.10 9.54 -10.82
CA VAL A 258 -11.28 10.93 -10.37
C VAL A 258 -11.08 11.86 -11.57
N ASN A 259 -12.10 12.64 -11.90
CA ASN A 259 -12.01 13.69 -12.90
C ASN A 259 -11.32 14.91 -12.27
N SER A 260 -10.36 15.49 -12.98
CA SER A 260 -9.70 16.73 -12.55
C SER A 260 -9.57 17.65 -13.75
N ASP A 261 -10.07 18.88 -13.62
CA ASP A 261 -9.99 19.90 -14.68
C ASP A 261 -8.59 20.52 -14.80
N ALA A 262 -7.67 20.13 -13.91
CA ALA A 262 -6.29 20.58 -13.97
C ALA A 262 -5.60 20.13 -15.28
N PRO A 263 -4.86 21.02 -15.96
CA PRO A 263 -4.19 20.71 -17.21
C PRO A 263 -3.16 19.60 -17.01
N LYS A 264 -3.31 18.50 -17.75
CA LYS A 264 -2.37 17.36 -17.71
C LYS A 264 -1.15 17.68 -18.58
N LYS A 265 -0.03 17.97 -17.92
CA LYS A 265 1.26 18.17 -18.60
C LYS A 265 1.79 16.87 -19.20
N SER A 266 2.42 16.98 -20.36
CA SER A 266 3.00 15.83 -21.07
C SER A 266 4.27 15.30 -20.37
N LYS A 267 4.67 14.07 -20.71
CA LYS A 267 5.90 13.47 -20.17
C LYS A 267 7.15 14.30 -20.50
N ASP A 268 7.19 14.90 -21.69
CA ASP A 268 8.32 15.70 -22.15
C ASP A 268 8.37 17.05 -21.44
N GLU A 269 7.22 17.66 -21.18
CA GLU A 269 7.12 18.87 -20.36
C GLU A 269 7.62 18.63 -18.93
N TRP A 270 7.17 17.55 -18.27
CA TRP A 270 7.65 17.19 -16.94
C TRP A 270 9.16 16.94 -16.94
N LYS A 271 9.68 16.24 -17.95
CA LYS A 271 11.13 15.99 -18.11
C LYS A 271 11.91 17.30 -18.26
N ALA A 272 11.39 18.27 -19.01
CA ALA A 272 12.02 19.57 -19.18
C ALA A 272 12.03 20.35 -17.86
N ILE A 273 10.92 20.38 -17.12
CA ILE A 273 10.82 21.05 -15.82
C ILE A 273 11.80 20.42 -14.82
N SER A 274 11.80 19.09 -14.66
CA SER A 274 12.67 18.41 -13.69
C SER A 274 14.16 18.57 -13.99
N LYS A 275 14.55 18.67 -15.27
CA LYS A 275 15.96 18.88 -15.66
C LYS A 275 16.52 20.22 -15.17
N LYS A 276 15.69 21.27 -15.07
CA LYS A 276 16.14 22.60 -14.61
C LYS A 276 16.71 22.58 -13.19
N TYR A 277 16.16 21.74 -12.33
CA TYR A 277 16.57 21.62 -10.92
C TYR A 277 17.65 20.56 -10.69
N ARG A 278 18.04 19.80 -11.71
CA ARG A 278 19.03 18.72 -11.59
C ARG A 278 20.42 19.25 -11.91
N THR A 279 21.27 19.35 -10.90
CA THR A 279 22.68 19.72 -11.09
C THR A 279 23.46 18.64 -11.87
N PRO A 280 24.04 18.95 -13.03
CA PRO A 280 24.90 18.02 -13.76
C PRO A 280 26.23 17.82 -13.04
N LYS A 281 26.90 16.69 -13.32
CA LYS A 281 28.27 16.47 -12.83
C LYS A 281 29.22 17.42 -13.58
N THR A 282 30.15 18.03 -12.85
CA THR A 282 31.21 18.85 -13.44
C THR A 282 32.18 18.01 -14.26
N SER A 283 32.65 18.58 -15.36
CA SER A 283 33.63 17.94 -16.23
C SER A 283 35.00 17.82 -15.54
N LYS A 284 35.87 16.94 -16.03
CA LYS A 284 37.23 16.78 -15.47
C LYS A 284 38.04 18.08 -15.60
N ALA A 285 37.96 18.74 -16.75
CA ALA A 285 38.67 19.99 -17.02
C ALA A 285 38.23 21.12 -16.08
N GLU A 286 36.91 21.30 -15.88
CA GLU A 286 36.39 22.27 -14.92
C GLU A 286 36.86 21.99 -13.48
N LYS A 287 36.89 20.72 -13.07
CA LYS A 287 37.39 20.33 -11.74
C LYS A 287 38.86 20.69 -11.60
N GLN A 288 39.69 20.40 -12.60
CA GLN A 288 41.12 20.72 -12.57
C GLN A 288 41.36 22.23 -12.52
N LYS A 289 40.64 23.00 -13.34
CA LYS A 289 40.71 24.46 -13.34
C LYS A 289 40.36 25.03 -11.96
N LYS A 290 39.25 24.59 -11.35
CA LYS A 290 38.85 25.01 -9.99
C LYS A 290 39.89 24.66 -8.93
N ILE A 291 40.55 23.51 -9.05
CA ILE A 291 41.63 23.11 -8.13
C ILE A 291 42.83 24.04 -8.30
N GLN A 292 43.24 24.33 -9.53
CA GLN A 292 44.36 25.24 -9.81
C GLN A 292 44.08 26.66 -9.31
N GLU A 293 42.91 27.22 -9.60
CA GLU A 293 42.46 28.52 -9.09
C GLU A 293 42.46 28.54 -7.55
N ARG A 294 42.01 27.46 -6.90
CA ARG A 294 42.01 27.35 -5.44
C ARG A 294 43.42 27.27 -4.85
N ILE A 295 44.35 26.55 -5.49
CA ILE A 295 45.75 26.49 -5.05
C ILE A 295 46.40 27.87 -5.18
N GLN A 296 46.22 28.55 -6.32
CA GLN A 296 46.78 29.89 -6.55
C GLN A 296 46.27 30.92 -5.54
N THR A 297 44.95 30.92 -5.27
CA THR A 297 44.35 31.84 -4.30
C THR A 297 44.77 31.57 -2.85
N LEU A 298 45.08 30.33 -2.48
CA LEU A 298 45.63 30.00 -1.17
C LEU A 298 47.08 30.46 -1.04
N LEU A 299 47.91 30.19 -2.06
CA LEU A 299 49.31 30.62 -2.11
C LEU A 299 49.47 32.16 -2.11
N GLN A 300 48.47 32.90 -2.58
CA GLN A 300 48.47 34.37 -2.54
C GLN A 300 48.01 34.96 -1.19
N LYS A 301 47.43 34.14 -0.30
CA LYS A 301 46.95 34.55 1.03
C LYS A 301 47.95 34.24 2.15
N GLU A 302 48.91 33.36 1.88
CA GLU A 302 50.11 33.15 2.70
C GLU A 302 51.16 34.23 2.40
#